data_AF-A0A559UBI3-F1
#
_entry.id   AF-A0A559UBI3-F1
#
_cell.length_a   1.000
_cell.length_b   1.000
_cell.length_c   1.000
_cell.angle_alpha   90.00
_cell.angle_beta   90.00
_cell.angle_gamma   90.00
#
_symmetry.space_group_name_H-M   'P 1'
#
loop_
_entity.id
_entity.type
_entity.pdbx_description
1 polymer ?
#
loop_
_entity_poly.entity_id
_entity_poly.type
_entity_poly.pdbx_seq_one_letter_code
_entity_poly.pdbx_strand_id
1 'polypeptide(L)'
;MEQDHPLVREVFPDLVAELITLLETEGERELAICAWDLRLVEECGCGDEFCQSFQTAPHPQGQPYGAGHRCVPLLPSRGMLCLDVVDGRIMYVEVLDRPPMHRRSSRP
;
A
#
# COMPACT_ATOMS: atom_id res chain seq x y z
N MET A 1 -15.19 -9.94 13.82
CA MET A 1 -14.50 -8.84 14.52
C MET A 1 -13.43 -8.38 13.55
N GLU A 2 -13.64 -7.23 12.93
CA GLU A 2 -12.60 -6.58 12.15
C GLU A 2 -11.45 -6.34 13.14
N GLN A 3 -10.36 -7.10 13.03
CA GLN A 3 -9.19 -6.81 13.85
C GLN A 3 -8.74 -5.40 13.45
N ASP A 4 -8.54 -4.53 14.44
CA ASP A 4 -8.25 -3.11 14.25
C ASP A 4 -6.80 -2.97 13.75
N HIS A 5 -6.56 -3.38 12.50
CA HIS A 5 -5.27 -3.27 11.84
C HIS A 5 -4.81 -1.80 11.90
N PRO A 6 -3.54 -1.50 12.19
CA PRO A 6 -3.11 -0.12 12.34
C PRO A 6 -3.25 0.62 11.00
N LEU A 7 -3.52 1.91 11.07
CA LEU A 7 -3.55 2.72 9.85
C LEU A 7 -2.12 2.84 9.29
N VAL A 8 -1.99 2.73 7.97
CA VAL A 8 -0.67 2.88 7.31
C VAL A 8 -0.09 4.26 7.61
N ARG A 9 -0.91 5.31 7.74
CA ARG A 9 -0.44 6.66 8.12
C ARG A 9 0.11 6.75 9.54
N GLU A 10 -0.25 5.84 10.44
CA GLU A 10 0.29 5.78 11.79
C GLU A 10 1.63 5.04 11.82
N VAL A 11 1.79 4.03 10.96
CA VAL A 11 2.98 3.17 10.88
C VAL A 11 4.05 3.75 9.95
N PHE A 12 3.65 4.21 8.77
CA PHE A 12 4.47 4.72 7.67
C PHE A 12 3.92 6.05 7.12
N PRO A 13 3.92 7.14 7.90
CA PRO A 13 3.32 8.42 7.47
C PRO A 13 3.97 8.98 6.20
N ASP A 14 5.29 8.82 6.04
CA ASP A 14 6.01 9.31 4.88
C ASP A 14 5.58 8.58 3.60
N LEU A 15 5.30 7.27 3.69
CA LEU A 15 4.74 6.50 2.59
C LEU A 15 3.34 7.01 2.21
N VAL A 16 2.46 7.26 3.18
CA VAL A 16 1.10 7.73 2.87
C VAL A 16 1.13 9.11 2.22
N ALA A 17 1.98 10.02 2.71
CA ALA A 17 2.15 11.33 2.09
C ALA A 17 2.67 11.23 0.64
N GLU A 18 3.62 10.34 0.39
CA GLU A 18 4.13 10.04 -0.95
C GLU A 18 3.03 9.45 -1.84
N LEU A 19 2.30 8.44 -1.38
CA LEU A 19 1.20 7.83 -2.13
C LEU A 19 0.13 8.84 -2.54
N ILE A 20 -0.32 9.69 -1.61
CA ILE A 20 -1.32 10.73 -1.91
C ILE A 20 -0.80 11.68 -2.98
N THR A 21 0.44 12.16 -2.84
CA THR A 21 1.05 13.10 -3.80
C THR A 21 1.18 12.47 -5.19
N LEU A 22 1.63 11.22 -5.27
CA LEU A 22 1.77 10.50 -6.54
C LEU A 22 0.41 10.22 -7.17
N LEU A 23 -0.58 9.77 -6.40
CA LEU A 23 -1.93 9.51 -6.90
C LEU A 23 -2.60 10.78 -7.41
N GLU A 24 -2.47 11.91 -6.72
CA GLU A 24 -2.98 13.19 -7.21
C GLU A 24 -2.29 13.63 -8.52
N THR A 25 -0.98 13.38 -8.64
CA THR A 25 -0.20 13.70 -9.84
C THR A 25 -0.64 12.88 -11.05
N GLU A 26 -0.96 11.60 -10.84
CA GLU A 26 -1.48 10.68 -11.87
C GLU A 26 -2.99 10.87 -12.14
N GLY A 27 -3.65 11.82 -11.46
CA GLY A 27 -5.09 12.10 -11.62
C GLY A 27 -6.02 11.14 -10.87
N GLU A 28 -5.48 10.26 -10.03
CA GLU A 28 -6.18 9.23 -9.25
C GLU A 28 -6.73 9.78 -7.93
N ARG A 29 -7.52 10.86 -8.00
CA ARG A 29 -7.97 11.62 -6.82
C ARG A 29 -8.78 10.78 -5.82
N GLU A 30 -9.63 9.88 -6.30
CA GLU A 30 -10.42 9.00 -5.43
C GLU A 30 -9.52 8.02 -4.66
N LEU A 31 -8.52 7.46 -5.32
CA LEU A 31 -7.52 6.62 -4.68
C LEU A 31 -6.67 7.40 -3.68
N ALA A 32 -6.34 8.66 -3.97
CA ALA A 32 -5.62 9.52 -3.02
C ALA A 32 -6.42 9.73 -1.73
N ILE A 33 -7.75 9.88 -1.81
CA ILE A 33 -8.63 9.92 -0.64
C ILE A 33 -8.59 8.59 0.11
N CYS A 34 -8.73 7.47 -0.60
CA CYS A 34 -8.65 6.12 -0.01
C CYS A 34 -7.30 5.84 0.66
N ALA A 35 -6.19 6.37 0.11
CA ALA A 35 -4.84 6.17 0.61
C ALA A 35 -4.65 6.64 2.06
N TRP A 36 -5.43 7.64 2.48
CA TRP A 36 -5.37 8.19 3.84
C TRP A 36 -5.80 7.20 4.93
N ASP A 37 -6.76 6.32 4.64
CA ASP A 37 -7.34 5.37 5.60
C ASP A 37 -6.98 3.91 5.30
N LEU A 38 -5.88 3.68 4.58
CA LEU A 38 -5.35 2.33 4.39
C LEU A 38 -5.00 1.67 5.72
N ARG A 39 -5.30 0.38 5.82
CA ARG A 39 -4.99 -0.47 6.97
C ARG A 39 -3.83 -1.37 6.61
N LEU A 40 -2.89 -1.59 7.52
CA LEU A 40 -1.81 -2.55 7.31
C LEU A 40 -2.31 -3.94 7.74
N VAL A 41 -2.83 -4.71 6.78
CA VAL A 41 -3.44 -6.03 7.05
C VAL A 41 -2.37 -7.09 7.26
N GLU A 42 -1.46 -7.21 6.31
CA GLU A 42 -0.41 -8.23 6.32
C GLU A 42 0.79 -7.77 5.47
N GLU A 43 2.02 -7.94 5.97
CA GLU A 43 3.24 -7.72 5.20
C GLU A 43 3.45 -8.91 4.22
N CYS A 44 4.05 -8.68 3.05
CA CYS A 44 4.20 -9.69 1.99
C CYS A 44 4.85 -11.00 2.47
N GLY A 45 5.86 -10.91 3.34
CA GLY A 45 6.47 -12.08 3.97
C GLY A 45 7.34 -12.96 3.06
N CYS A 46 7.68 -12.51 1.83
CA CYS A 46 8.52 -13.30 0.91
C CYS A 46 9.97 -13.49 1.40
N GLY A 47 10.41 -12.67 2.37
CA GLY A 47 11.76 -12.75 2.95
C GLY A 47 12.84 -12.02 2.15
N ASP A 48 12.48 -11.45 1.00
CA ASP A 48 13.40 -10.68 0.18
C ASP A 48 13.67 -9.29 0.78
N GLU A 49 14.94 -8.93 0.92
CA GLU A 49 15.35 -7.66 1.55
C GLU A 49 14.92 -6.42 0.74
N PHE A 50 14.68 -6.58 -0.55
CA PHE A 50 14.21 -5.49 -1.43
C PHE A 50 12.70 -5.27 -1.33
N CYS A 51 11.95 -6.19 -0.72
CA CYS A 51 10.49 -6.17 -0.68
C CYS A 51 9.98 -5.67 0.67
N GLN A 52 9.16 -4.62 0.64
CA GLN A 52 8.50 -4.04 1.81
C GLN A 52 6.99 -3.89 1.58
N SER A 53 6.45 -4.68 0.65
CA SER A 53 5.07 -4.66 0.19
C SER A 53 4.09 -5.21 1.22
N PHE A 54 2.83 -4.81 1.15
CA PHE A 54 1.81 -5.23 2.11
C PHE A 54 0.38 -5.18 1.54
N GLN A 55 -0.49 -5.99 2.15
CA GLN A 55 -1.93 -6.03 1.90
C GLN A 55 -2.66 -4.95 2.72
N THR A 56 -3.68 -4.36 2.11
CA THR A 56 -4.57 -3.36 2.74
C THR A 56 -5.99 -3.85 2.97
N ALA A 57 -6.29 -5.07 2.52
CA ALA A 57 -7.52 -5.79 2.76
C ALA A 57 -7.22 -7.30 2.78
N PRO A 58 -8.02 -8.12 3.48
CA PRO A 58 -7.85 -9.58 3.43
C PRO A 58 -7.99 -10.11 2.01
N HIS A 59 -6.98 -10.84 1.54
CA HIS A 59 -7.01 -11.53 0.25
C HIS A 59 -6.27 -12.87 0.35
N PRO A 60 -6.84 -14.00 -0.13
CA PRO A 60 -6.15 -15.28 -0.08
C PRO A 60 -4.86 -15.27 -0.92
N GLN A 61 -3.74 -15.65 -0.30
CA GLN A 61 -2.45 -15.73 -0.98
C GLN A 61 -2.50 -16.66 -2.19
N GLY A 62 -1.90 -16.24 -3.31
CA GLY A 62 -1.81 -17.02 -4.54
C GLY A 62 -3.09 -17.04 -5.39
N GLN A 63 -4.14 -16.32 -4.98
CA GLN A 63 -5.35 -16.15 -5.80
C GLN A 63 -5.30 -14.83 -6.58
N PRO A 64 -5.75 -14.81 -7.85
CA PRO A 64 -5.91 -13.55 -8.59
C PRO A 64 -7.06 -12.72 -8.00
N TYR A 65 -6.99 -11.39 -8.15
CA TYR A 65 -8.04 -10.48 -7.69
C TYR A 65 -9.33 -10.56 -8.53
N GLY A 66 -9.25 -10.99 -9.79
CA GLY A 66 -10.41 -11.17 -10.66
C GLY A 66 -10.86 -9.90 -11.40
N ALA A 67 -12.13 -9.84 -11.77
CA ALA A 67 -12.69 -8.71 -12.51
C ALA A 67 -12.64 -7.41 -11.68
N GLY A 68 -12.43 -6.27 -12.34
CA GLY A 68 -12.29 -4.97 -11.66
C GLY A 68 -10.88 -4.70 -11.12
N HIS A 69 -9.98 -5.71 -11.15
CA HIS A 69 -8.57 -5.51 -10.85
C HIS A 69 -7.87 -4.68 -11.92
N ARG A 70 -7.08 -3.71 -11.45
CA ARG A 70 -6.07 -3.02 -12.26
C ARG A 70 -4.85 -2.73 -11.41
N CYS A 71 -3.69 -2.69 -12.06
CA CYS A 71 -2.47 -2.16 -11.47
C CYS A 71 -2.36 -0.65 -11.74
N VAL A 72 -1.98 0.11 -10.73
CA VAL A 72 -1.69 1.55 -10.82
C VAL A 72 -0.21 1.74 -10.50
N PRO A 73 0.68 1.76 -11.50
CA PRO A 73 2.08 2.08 -11.29
C PRO A 73 2.21 3.56 -10.95
N LEU A 74 3.00 3.88 -9.93
CA LEU A 74 3.33 5.25 -9.55
C LEU A 74 4.78 5.55 -9.91
N LEU A 75 5.12 6.84 -9.99
CA LEU A 75 6.46 7.31 -10.36
C LEU A 75 7.17 7.94 -9.14
N PRO A 76 7.60 7.14 -8.14
CA PRO A 76 8.34 7.67 -7.01
C PRO A 76 9.74 8.14 -7.43
N SER A 77 10.33 9.00 -6.60
CA SER A 77 11.72 9.43 -6.82
C SER A 77 12.75 8.31 -6.55
N ARG A 78 12.36 7.23 -5.87
CA ARG A 78 13.22 6.09 -5.49
C ARG A 78 12.44 4.78 -5.47
N GLY A 79 13.06 3.72 -5.96
CA GLY A 79 12.50 2.36 -5.99
C GLY A 79 11.24 2.26 -6.85
N MET A 80 10.42 1.26 -6.57
CA MET A 80 9.14 1.02 -7.26
C MET A 80 7.98 1.10 -6.28
N LEU A 81 6.90 1.77 -6.73
CA LEU A 81 5.60 1.80 -6.06
C LEU A 81 4.52 1.44 -7.09
N CYS A 82 3.76 0.39 -6.82
CA CYS A 82 2.62 -0.02 -7.62
C CYS A 82 1.46 -0.41 -6.70
N LEU A 83 0.23 -0.12 -7.12
CA LEU A 83 -0.96 -0.47 -6.36
C LEU A 83 -1.79 -1.51 -7.11
N ASP A 84 -2.22 -2.56 -6.43
CA ASP A 84 -3.33 -3.37 -6.91
C ASP A 84 -4.64 -2.77 -6.42
N VAL A 85 -5.49 -2.40 -7.37
CA VAL A 85 -6.77 -1.76 -7.11
C VAL A 85 -7.88 -2.68 -7.63
N VAL A 86 -8.91 -2.90 -6.82
CA VAL A 86 -10.12 -3.63 -7.20
C VAL A 86 -11.31 -2.72 -6.95
N ASP A 87 -12.04 -2.35 -8.00
CA ASP A 87 -13.24 -1.51 -7.93
C ASP A 87 -13.03 -0.21 -7.11
N GLY A 88 -11.87 0.44 -7.30
CA GLY A 88 -11.51 1.69 -6.62
C GLY A 88 -10.96 1.52 -5.20
N ARG A 89 -10.82 0.29 -4.70
CA ARG A 89 -10.18 -0.02 -3.43
C ARG A 89 -8.75 -0.50 -3.66
N ILE A 90 -7.79 0.13 -2.98
CA ILE A 90 -6.41 -0.35 -2.94
C ILE A 90 -6.39 -1.61 -2.07
N MET A 91 -5.96 -2.74 -2.65
CA MET A 91 -5.88 -4.07 -2.02
C MET A 91 -4.46 -4.44 -1.62
N TYR A 92 -3.47 -3.94 -2.37
CA TYR A 92 -2.06 -4.19 -2.14
C TYR A 92 -1.22 -2.98 -2.52
N VAL A 93 -0.18 -2.73 -1.72
CA VAL A 93 0.83 -1.71 -1.99
C VAL A 93 2.15 -2.44 -2.20
N GLU A 94 2.62 -2.45 -3.44
CA GLU A 94 3.92 -2.98 -3.81
C GLU A 94 4.99 -1.91 -3.57
N VAL A 95 6.00 -2.25 -2.77
CA VAL A 95 7.11 -1.38 -2.38
C VAL A 95 8.41 -2.15 -2.56
N LEU A 96 9.12 -1.90 -3.65
CA LEU A 96 10.33 -2.64 -4.01
C LEU A 96 11.53 -1.69 -4.21
N ASP A 97 12.75 -2.23 -4.04
CA ASP A 97 14.02 -1.59 -4.44
C ASP A 97 14.24 -0.17 -3.88
N ARG A 98 13.80 0.07 -2.64
CA ARG A 98 13.99 1.35 -1.94
C ARG A 98 14.59 1.15 -0.54
N PRO A 99 15.20 2.19 0.06
CA PRO A 99 15.66 2.13 1.45
C PRO A 99 14.57 1.66 2.41
N PRO A 100 14.93 1.04 3.55
CA PRO A 100 13.97 0.60 4.55
C PRO A 100 13.04 1.74 4.99
N MET A 101 11.74 1.49 4.97
CA MET A 101 10.73 2.46 5.38
C MET A 101 10.84 2.75 6.87
N HIS A 102 10.69 4.02 7.24
CA HIS A 102 10.70 4.42 8.64
C HIS A 102 9.39 4.04 9.31
N ARG A 103 9.41 2.90 10.01
CA ARG A 103 8.30 2.48 10.86
C ARG A 103 8.26 3.32 12.12
N ARG A 104 7.17 4.03 12.36
CA ARG A 104 6.89 4.60 13.68
C ARG A 104 6.50 3.45 14.60
N SER A 105 7.14 3.39 15.76
CA SER A 105 6.73 2.45 16.81
C SER A 105 5.29 2.79 17.20
N SER A 106 4.34 1.94 16.82
CA SER A 106 3.02 1.95 17.43
C SER A 106 3.24 1.66 18.91
N ARG A 107 3.05 2.67 19.75
CA ARG A 107 3.17 2.51 21.20
C ARG A 107 2.15 1.41 21.61
N PRO A 108 2.57 0.39 22.38
CA PRO A 108 1.68 -0.70 22.78
C PRO A 108 0.51 -0.20 23.65
#